data_AF-A0A7W1TKG2-F1
#
_entry.id   AF-A0A7W1TKG2-F1
#
_cell.length_a   1.000
_cell.length_b   1.000
_cell.length_c   1.000
_cell.angle_alpha   90.00
_cell.angle_beta   90.00
_cell.angle_gamma   90.00
#
_symmetry.space_group_name_H-M   'P 1'
#
loop_
_entity.id
_entity.type
_entity.pdbx_description
1 polymer ?
#
loop_
_entity_poly.entity_id
_entity_poly.type
_entity_poly.pdbx_seq_one_letter_code
_entity_poly.pdbx_strand_id
1 'polypeptide(L)'
;MTSAPHSLAEAHPEAYQAARDGVVRYDASACGRLRMLGRDRAELLHRLSTNDVRSLTAGMGLRTVLTNHNARIIDLLTVYALPEHLLLVTSPGQGTPIRKLLARNIFFNDKVTIEAITDHTVQWQLYGPQAATLLQKLTGLPVGEWALHHIQATQIAGAGAWVARTLPLGDTSSPAFTIFALQADWLEIAPRFEDLPTLDEATYQVLRIEAGYPAWQHELSLDYIPLETRLRDAVSFTKGCYIGQEIIARMDSRQRLAKQLMRLRLDTPVEVGVKLQLDGKEQGTLTSIAHSPEQGLIGLGYIRTEHAHPGVSLQAGTAHAEVEELPGG
;
A
#
# COMPACT_ATOMS: atom_id res chain seq x y z
N MET A 1 -16.36 11.85 9.40
CA MET A 1 -15.51 13.03 9.16
C MET A 1 -14.15 12.51 8.77
N THR A 2 -13.79 12.60 7.48
CA THR A 2 -12.46 12.22 7.00
C THR A 2 -11.45 13.24 7.55
N SER A 3 -10.49 12.80 8.36
CA SER A 3 -9.36 13.63 8.78
C SER A 3 -8.68 14.23 7.54
N ALA A 4 -8.19 15.47 7.64
CA ALA A 4 -7.41 16.06 6.55
C ALA A 4 -6.20 15.15 6.26
N PRO A 5 -5.83 14.93 4.98
CA PRO A 5 -4.78 13.98 4.61
C PRO A 5 -3.39 14.33 5.14
N HIS A 6 -3.22 15.40 5.93
CA HIS A 6 -1.91 15.84 6.43
C HIS A 6 -1.96 16.24 7.92
N SER A 7 -2.98 15.85 8.67
CA SER A 7 -3.07 16.12 10.11
C SER A 7 -2.46 14.99 10.94
N LEU A 8 -2.10 15.30 12.19
CA LEU A 8 -1.77 14.30 13.20
C LEU A 8 -2.91 13.28 13.31
N ALA A 9 -2.58 11.99 13.12
CA ALA A 9 -3.51 10.90 13.35
C ALA A 9 -3.44 10.43 14.81
N GLU A 10 -4.58 10.28 15.47
CA GLU A 10 -4.67 9.73 16.81
C GLU A 10 -5.52 8.46 16.77
N ALA A 11 -4.99 7.36 17.29
CA ALA A 11 -5.68 6.08 17.28
C ALA A 11 -6.86 6.09 18.25
N HIS A 12 -7.99 5.52 17.83
CA HIS A 12 -9.08 5.16 18.75
C HIS A 12 -8.63 3.93 19.56
N PRO A 13 -8.44 4.03 20.89
CA PRO A 13 -7.76 2.99 21.68
C PRO A 13 -8.40 1.61 21.57
N GLU A 14 -9.73 1.53 21.56
CA GLU A 14 -10.45 0.25 21.44
C GLU A 14 -10.25 -0.41 20.08
N ALA A 15 -10.25 0.37 18.98
CA ALA A 15 -10.07 -0.16 17.63
C ALA A 15 -8.61 -0.58 17.41
N TYR A 16 -7.67 0.18 17.97
CA TYR A 16 -6.24 -0.13 17.98
C TYR A 16 -5.96 -1.46 18.71
N GLN A 17 -6.53 -1.64 19.92
CA GLN A 17 -6.36 -2.87 20.68
C GLN A 17 -7.05 -4.06 19.99
N ALA A 18 -8.26 -3.86 19.45
CA ALA A 18 -8.97 -4.90 18.71
C ALA A 18 -8.18 -5.41 17.50
N ALA A 19 -7.44 -4.53 16.80
CA ALA A 19 -6.58 -4.91 15.68
C ALA A 19 -5.41 -5.81 16.08
N ARG A 20 -4.95 -5.70 17.33
CA ARG A 20 -3.85 -6.50 17.89
C ARG A 20 -4.31 -7.84 18.46
N ASP A 21 -5.44 -7.86 19.15
CA ASP A 21 -5.87 -9.05 19.89
C ASP A 21 -6.86 -9.94 19.11
N GLY A 22 -7.52 -9.39 18.09
CA GLY A 22 -8.66 -10.02 17.45
C GLY A 22 -8.67 -9.90 15.93
N VAL A 23 -9.81 -9.46 15.39
CA VAL A 23 -10.00 -9.13 13.98
C VAL A 23 -10.72 -7.80 13.90
N VAL A 24 -10.20 -6.90 13.09
CA VAL A 24 -10.89 -5.66 12.71
C VAL A 24 -11.15 -5.63 11.22
N ARG A 25 -12.20 -4.92 10.83
CA ARG A 25 -12.49 -4.63 9.42
C ARG A 25 -12.15 -3.18 9.08
N TYR A 26 -11.68 -2.94 7.86
CA TYR A 26 -11.47 -1.61 7.31
C TYR A 26 -12.12 -1.52 5.93
N ASP A 27 -12.90 -0.47 5.69
CA ASP A 27 -13.50 -0.22 4.38
C ASP A 27 -12.49 0.48 3.46
N ALA A 28 -11.85 -0.30 2.60
CA ALA A 28 -10.90 0.17 1.60
C ALA A 28 -11.55 0.46 0.24
N SER A 29 -12.88 0.62 0.18
CA SER A 29 -13.62 0.80 -1.08
C SER A 29 -13.25 2.07 -1.83
N ALA A 30 -12.61 3.04 -1.17
CA ALA A 30 -12.04 4.25 -1.79
C ALA A 30 -10.88 3.96 -2.77
N CYS A 31 -10.18 2.81 -2.63
CA CYS A 31 -9.15 2.37 -3.58
C CYS A 31 -9.76 2.17 -4.97
N GLY A 32 -9.06 2.56 -6.03
CA GLY A 32 -9.55 2.30 -7.38
C GLY A 32 -9.41 0.83 -7.75
N ARG A 33 -10.41 0.25 -8.42
CA ARG A 33 -10.39 -1.13 -8.90
C ARG A 33 -10.60 -1.14 -10.41
N LEU A 34 -9.62 -1.67 -11.14
CA LEU A 34 -9.65 -1.79 -12.59
C LEU A 34 -9.56 -3.26 -13.00
N ARG A 35 -10.41 -3.65 -13.95
CA ARG A 35 -10.37 -4.97 -14.60
C ARG A 35 -9.69 -4.83 -15.95
N MET A 36 -8.59 -5.56 -16.13
CA MET A 36 -7.79 -5.53 -17.34
C MET A 36 -7.91 -6.87 -18.08
N LEU A 37 -8.49 -6.84 -19.27
CA LEU A 37 -8.88 -7.98 -20.09
C LEU A 37 -8.04 -8.07 -21.37
N GLY A 38 -8.10 -9.21 -22.04
CA GLY A 38 -7.45 -9.44 -23.33
C GLY A 38 -6.07 -10.09 -23.20
N ARG A 39 -5.57 -10.70 -24.27
CA ARG A 39 -4.36 -11.53 -24.25
C ARG A 39 -3.07 -10.74 -23.96
N ASP A 40 -3.04 -9.45 -24.32
CA ASP A 40 -1.85 -8.61 -24.18
C ASP A 40 -1.85 -7.82 -22.86
N ARG A 41 -2.80 -8.10 -21.94
CA ARG A 41 -3.00 -7.36 -20.68
C ARG A 41 -1.75 -7.34 -19.79
N ALA A 42 -1.10 -8.48 -19.63
CA ALA A 42 0.09 -8.61 -18.81
C ALA A 42 1.28 -7.91 -19.46
N GLU A 43 1.43 -8.01 -20.78
CA GLU A 43 2.51 -7.37 -21.53
C GLU A 43 2.41 -5.84 -21.47
N LEU A 44 1.20 -5.27 -21.65
CA LEU A 44 1.01 -3.83 -21.53
C LEU A 44 1.40 -3.33 -20.13
N LEU A 45 0.88 -3.96 -19.07
CA LEU A 45 1.20 -3.55 -17.70
C LEU A 45 2.67 -3.79 -17.35
N HIS A 46 3.28 -4.86 -17.87
CA HIS A 46 4.70 -5.13 -17.72
C HIS A 46 5.54 -4.01 -18.33
N ARG A 47 5.24 -3.53 -19.54
CA ARG A 47 5.98 -2.43 -20.18
C ARG A 47 5.87 -1.10 -19.42
N LEU A 48 4.77 -0.89 -18.70
CA LEU A 48 4.45 0.38 -18.04
C LEU A 48 4.84 0.44 -16.56
N SER A 49 5.17 -0.69 -15.94
CA SER A 49 5.37 -0.78 -14.50
C SER A 49 6.69 -1.45 -14.11
N THR A 50 7.11 -1.28 -12.87
CA THR A 50 8.46 -1.65 -12.40
C THR A 50 8.65 -3.14 -12.10
N ASN A 51 7.59 -3.92 -11.92
CA ASN A 51 7.69 -5.34 -11.55
C ASN A 51 7.40 -6.31 -12.71
N ASP A 52 7.75 -7.60 -12.56
CA ASP A 52 7.55 -8.62 -13.58
C ASP A 52 6.14 -9.20 -13.60
N VAL A 53 5.21 -8.44 -14.20
CA VAL A 53 3.81 -8.84 -14.35
C VAL A 53 3.60 -10.07 -15.27
N ARG A 54 4.54 -10.40 -16.16
CA ARG A 54 4.38 -11.52 -17.11
C ARG A 54 4.52 -12.88 -16.43
N SER A 55 5.22 -12.90 -15.30
CA SER A 55 5.39 -14.10 -14.48
C SER A 55 4.12 -14.49 -13.72
N LEU A 56 3.13 -13.59 -13.62
CA LEU A 56 1.90 -13.86 -12.88
C LEU A 56 1.04 -14.91 -13.60
N THR A 57 0.75 -16.00 -12.89
CA THR A 57 -0.29 -16.95 -13.25
C THR A 57 -1.52 -16.75 -12.37
N ALA A 58 -2.66 -17.31 -12.76
CA ALA A 58 -3.88 -17.23 -11.97
C ALA A 58 -3.65 -17.66 -10.51
N GLY A 59 -4.14 -16.86 -9.57
CA GLY A 59 -3.93 -17.05 -8.14
C GLY A 59 -2.75 -16.28 -7.56
N MET A 60 -1.85 -15.74 -8.40
CA MET A 60 -0.73 -14.94 -7.95
C MET A 60 -1.08 -13.45 -7.92
N GLY A 61 -0.32 -12.69 -7.13
CA GLY A 61 -0.34 -11.24 -7.17
C GLY A 61 1.01 -10.66 -6.79
N LEU A 62 1.18 -9.38 -7.04
CA LEU A 62 2.38 -8.62 -6.67
C LEU A 62 2.05 -7.13 -6.54
N ARG A 63 2.99 -6.38 -5.96
CA ARG A 63 2.99 -4.91 -6.06
C ARG A 63 3.86 -4.45 -7.22
N THR A 64 3.46 -3.39 -7.90
CA THR A 64 4.25 -2.76 -8.97
C THR A 64 4.04 -1.26 -8.96
N VAL A 65 5.07 -0.49 -9.32
CA VAL A 65 4.97 0.96 -9.38
C VAL A 65 4.79 1.40 -10.83
N LEU A 66 3.84 2.31 -11.06
CA LEU A 66 3.82 3.11 -12.28
C LEU A 66 4.72 4.33 -12.05
N THR A 67 5.68 4.57 -12.94
CA THR A 67 6.58 5.73 -12.82
C THR A 67 6.57 6.59 -14.07
N ASN A 68 7.04 7.84 -13.93
CA ASN A 68 7.33 8.70 -15.07
C ASN A 68 8.76 8.48 -15.58
N HIS A 69 9.15 9.20 -16.65
CA HIS A 69 10.49 9.10 -17.24
C HIS A 69 11.63 9.46 -16.27
N ASN A 70 11.33 10.20 -15.19
CA ASN A 70 12.27 10.54 -14.11
C ASN A 70 12.22 9.54 -12.95
N ALA A 71 11.62 8.37 -13.15
CA ALA A 71 11.39 7.32 -12.14
C ALA A 71 10.57 7.76 -10.92
N ARG A 72 9.81 8.86 -11.03
CA ARG A 72 8.95 9.34 -9.95
C ARG A 72 7.66 8.54 -9.88
N ILE A 73 7.15 8.32 -8.67
CA ILE A 73 5.99 7.48 -8.40
C ILE A 73 4.72 8.17 -8.90
N ILE A 74 4.07 7.56 -9.90
CA ILE A 74 2.72 7.95 -10.34
C ILE A 74 1.70 7.27 -9.45
N ASP A 75 1.86 5.97 -9.19
CA ASP A 75 1.05 5.21 -8.24
C ASP A 75 1.73 3.88 -7.89
N LEU A 76 1.39 3.32 -6.72
CA LEU A 76 1.74 1.96 -6.31
C LEU A 76 0.50 1.08 -6.49
N LEU A 77 0.60 0.09 -7.38
CA LEU A 77 -0.49 -0.83 -7.67
C LEU A 77 -0.28 -2.16 -6.93
N THR A 78 -1.37 -2.76 -6.48
CA THR A 78 -1.42 -4.21 -6.26
C THR A 78 -2.13 -4.87 -7.44
N VAL A 79 -1.49 -5.87 -8.03
CA VAL A 79 -1.99 -6.59 -9.22
C VAL A 79 -2.27 -8.02 -8.83
N TYR A 80 -3.48 -8.48 -9.12
CA TYR A 80 -3.90 -9.86 -8.91
C TYR A 80 -4.22 -10.51 -10.25
N ALA A 81 -3.65 -11.68 -10.51
CA ALA A 81 -3.96 -12.47 -11.69
C ALA A 81 -5.11 -13.42 -11.40
N LEU A 82 -6.23 -13.20 -12.08
CA LEU A 82 -7.38 -14.09 -12.12
C LEU A 82 -7.39 -14.83 -13.47
N PRO A 83 -8.12 -15.96 -13.60
CA PRO A 83 -8.10 -16.77 -14.82
C PRO A 83 -8.36 -15.96 -16.10
N GLU A 84 -9.31 -15.03 -16.06
CA GLU A 84 -9.75 -14.29 -17.24
C GLU A 84 -9.17 -12.88 -17.36
N HIS A 85 -8.70 -12.29 -16.27
CA HIS A 85 -8.30 -10.88 -16.23
C HIS A 85 -7.25 -10.61 -15.16
N LEU A 86 -6.60 -9.44 -15.24
CA LEU A 86 -5.88 -8.87 -14.11
C LEU A 86 -6.80 -7.92 -13.36
N LEU A 87 -6.84 -8.03 -12.04
CA LEU A 87 -7.46 -7.05 -11.16
C LEU A 87 -6.36 -6.12 -10.64
N LEU A 88 -6.47 -4.83 -10.93
CA LEU A 88 -5.55 -3.80 -10.48
C LEU A 88 -6.21 -2.98 -9.38
N VAL A 89 -5.55 -2.88 -8.23
CA VAL A 89 -5.95 -2.02 -7.12
C VAL A 89 -4.99 -0.83 -7.08
N THR A 90 -5.55 0.38 -7.21
CA THR A 90 -4.82 1.65 -7.21
C THR A 90 -4.92 2.32 -5.85
N SER A 91 -4.14 3.38 -5.63
CA SER A 91 -4.35 4.26 -4.48
C SER A 91 -5.78 4.83 -4.43
N PRO A 92 -6.26 5.27 -3.25
CA PRO A 92 -7.56 5.92 -3.10
C PRO A 92 -7.77 7.08 -4.10
N GLY A 93 -8.91 7.06 -4.79
CA GLY A 93 -9.25 8.06 -5.81
C GLY A 93 -8.43 8.02 -7.12
N GLN A 94 -7.44 7.12 -7.25
CA GLN A 94 -6.57 7.05 -8.45
C GLN A 94 -7.13 6.18 -9.59
N GLY A 95 -8.25 5.48 -9.39
CA GLY A 95 -8.81 4.57 -10.41
C GLY A 95 -8.99 5.22 -11.79
N THR A 96 -9.66 6.38 -11.86
CA THR A 96 -9.89 7.09 -13.13
C THR A 96 -8.60 7.66 -13.75
N PRO A 97 -7.74 8.39 -13.01
CA PRO A 97 -6.43 8.82 -13.53
C PRO A 97 -5.58 7.68 -14.08
N ILE A 98 -5.47 6.56 -13.35
CA ILE A 98 -4.64 5.43 -13.75
C ILE A 98 -5.26 4.69 -14.94
N ARG A 99 -6.58 4.50 -14.99
CA ARG A 99 -7.24 3.97 -16.18
C ARG A 99 -6.95 4.81 -17.43
N LYS A 100 -7.03 6.14 -17.33
CA LYS A 100 -6.69 7.05 -18.43
C LYS A 100 -5.22 6.92 -18.84
N LEU A 101 -4.32 6.79 -17.86
CA LEU A 101 -2.89 6.58 -18.12
C LEU A 101 -2.60 5.26 -18.84
N LEU A 102 -3.22 4.16 -18.41
CA LEU A 102 -3.02 2.87 -19.07
C LEU A 102 -3.65 2.88 -20.48
N ALA A 103 -4.86 3.43 -20.62
CA ALA A 103 -5.58 3.48 -21.89
C ALA A 103 -4.85 4.26 -23.00
N ARG A 104 -4.19 5.39 -22.67
CA ARG A 104 -3.41 6.15 -23.67
C ARG A 104 -2.15 5.43 -24.16
N ASN A 105 -1.74 4.36 -23.48
CA ASN A 105 -0.56 3.56 -23.83
C ASN A 105 -0.93 2.25 -24.55
N ILE A 106 -2.21 2.05 -24.89
CA ILE A 106 -2.67 0.95 -25.73
C ILE A 106 -2.41 1.32 -27.19
N PHE A 107 -1.55 0.56 -27.86
CA PHE A 107 -1.29 0.74 -29.30
C PHE A 107 -2.22 -0.11 -30.15
N PHE A 108 -2.28 0.16 -31.46
CA PHE A 108 -3.24 -0.49 -32.38
C PHE A 108 -3.20 -2.04 -32.39
N ASN A 109 -2.05 -2.63 -32.07
CA ASN A 109 -1.85 -4.07 -32.00
C ASN A 109 -2.15 -4.68 -30.62
N ASP A 110 -2.25 -3.88 -29.57
CA ASP A 110 -2.49 -4.36 -28.21
C ASP A 110 -3.96 -4.80 -28.10
N LYS A 111 -4.20 -6.09 -27.81
CA LYS A 111 -5.54 -6.63 -27.51
C LYS A 111 -5.78 -6.55 -26.01
N VAL A 112 -6.13 -5.34 -25.55
CA VAL A 112 -6.38 -5.02 -24.15
C VAL A 112 -7.64 -4.17 -23.99
N THR A 113 -8.47 -4.49 -23.00
CA THR A 113 -9.58 -3.65 -22.55
C THR A 113 -9.39 -3.33 -21.06
N ILE A 114 -9.65 -2.09 -20.65
CA ILE A 114 -9.52 -1.65 -19.26
C ILE A 114 -10.84 -1.04 -18.78
N GLU A 115 -11.45 -1.72 -17.82
CA GLU A 115 -12.74 -1.37 -17.24
C GLU A 115 -12.54 -0.84 -15.83
N ALA A 116 -13.17 0.28 -15.52
CA ALA A 116 -13.27 0.71 -14.13
C ALA A 116 -14.42 -0.05 -13.48
N ILE A 117 -14.13 -0.76 -12.39
CA ILE A 117 -15.13 -1.56 -11.66
C ILE A 117 -15.30 -1.08 -10.22
N THR A 118 -14.61 0.00 -9.82
CA THR A 118 -14.66 0.60 -8.47
C THR A 118 -16.10 0.76 -7.99
N ASP A 119 -16.97 1.39 -8.79
CA ASP A 119 -18.35 1.73 -8.41
C ASP A 119 -19.31 0.54 -8.46
N HIS A 120 -18.83 -0.64 -8.87
CA HIS A 120 -19.60 -1.88 -8.95
C HIS A 120 -19.10 -2.95 -7.98
N THR A 121 -18.04 -2.65 -7.22
CA THR A 121 -17.39 -3.58 -6.31
C THR A 121 -17.14 -2.94 -4.95
N VAL A 122 -17.17 -3.78 -3.93
CA VAL A 122 -16.79 -3.43 -2.56
C VAL A 122 -15.44 -4.05 -2.26
N GLN A 123 -14.62 -3.35 -1.46
CA GLN A 123 -13.32 -3.83 -1.02
C GLN A 123 -13.16 -3.59 0.47
N TRP A 124 -13.24 -4.65 1.27
CA TRP A 124 -12.95 -4.60 2.70
C TRP A 124 -11.66 -5.33 3.01
N GLN A 125 -10.99 -4.89 4.06
CA GLN A 125 -9.78 -5.53 4.56
C GLN A 125 -10.00 -6.02 5.98
N LEU A 126 -9.42 -7.18 6.29
CA LEU A 126 -9.42 -7.77 7.62
C LEU A 126 -7.98 -7.80 8.13
N TYR A 127 -7.79 -7.29 9.34
CA TYR A 127 -6.50 -7.22 10.02
C TYR A 127 -6.59 -7.89 11.38
N GLY A 128 -5.49 -8.52 11.81
CA GLY A 128 -5.32 -9.06 13.15
C GLY A 128 -5.08 -10.58 13.17
N PRO A 129 -4.57 -11.11 14.30
CA PRO A 129 -4.11 -12.50 14.42
C PRO A 129 -5.19 -13.54 14.11
N GLN A 130 -6.47 -13.20 14.32
CA GLN A 130 -7.58 -14.13 14.13
C GLN A 130 -8.21 -14.05 12.72
N ALA A 131 -7.72 -13.16 11.84
CA ALA A 131 -8.33 -12.91 10.53
C ALA A 131 -8.32 -14.16 9.63
N ALA A 132 -7.23 -14.94 9.67
CA ALA A 132 -7.09 -16.17 8.89
C ALA A 132 -8.11 -17.24 9.34
N THR A 133 -8.26 -17.45 10.65
CA THR A 133 -9.22 -18.41 11.22
C THR A 133 -10.65 -18.06 10.86
N LEU A 134 -11.02 -16.77 10.96
CA LEU A 134 -12.36 -16.31 10.58
C LEU A 134 -12.64 -16.58 9.10
N LEU A 135 -11.71 -16.20 8.20
CA LEU A 135 -11.90 -16.41 6.76
C LEU A 135 -11.92 -17.88 6.37
N GLN A 136 -11.07 -18.71 6.97
CA GLN A 136 -11.09 -20.15 6.75
C GLN A 136 -12.44 -20.76 7.15
N LYS A 137 -13.03 -20.32 8.27
CA LYS A 137 -14.37 -20.76 8.69
C LYS A 137 -15.46 -20.34 7.70
N LEU A 138 -15.35 -19.14 7.12
CA LEU A 138 -16.35 -18.59 6.19
C LEU A 138 -16.23 -19.14 4.76
N THR A 139 -15.03 -19.52 4.33
CA THR A 139 -14.73 -19.89 2.94
C THR A 139 -14.35 -21.35 2.76
N GLY A 140 -13.90 -22.03 3.82
CA GLY A 140 -13.27 -23.36 3.75
C GLY A 140 -11.85 -23.36 3.18
N LEU A 141 -11.30 -22.21 2.78
CA LEU A 141 -9.98 -22.11 2.16
C LEU A 141 -8.86 -22.02 3.20
N PRO A 142 -7.68 -22.60 2.95
CA PRO A 142 -6.52 -22.56 3.85
C PRO A 142 -5.78 -21.20 3.74
N VAL A 143 -6.50 -20.09 3.94
CA VAL A 143 -5.98 -18.73 3.68
C VAL A 143 -4.74 -18.36 4.52
N GLY A 144 -4.52 -19.04 5.65
CA GLY A 144 -3.35 -18.85 6.51
C GLY A 144 -2.03 -19.26 5.84
N GLU A 145 -2.07 -20.24 4.94
CA GLU A 145 -0.90 -20.80 4.23
C GLU A 145 -0.55 -20.04 2.95
N TRP A 146 -1.39 -19.09 2.56
CA TRP A 146 -1.22 -18.33 1.34
C TRP A 146 0.01 -17.44 1.40
N ALA A 147 0.81 -17.49 0.32
CA ALA A 147 1.84 -16.49 0.06
C ALA A 147 1.22 -15.08 -0.03
N LEU A 148 2.02 -14.07 0.28
CA LEU A 148 1.60 -12.67 0.16
C LEU A 148 1.10 -12.39 -1.27
N HIS A 149 -0.02 -11.66 -1.38
CA HIS A 149 -0.72 -11.34 -2.63
C HIS A 149 -1.35 -12.51 -3.38
N HIS A 150 -1.35 -13.73 -2.84
CA HIS A 150 -2.21 -14.79 -3.38
C HIS A 150 -3.68 -14.35 -3.35
N ILE A 151 -4.43 -14.68 -4.40
CA ILE A 151 -5.85 -14.38 -4.52
C ILE A 151 -6.64 -15.60 -5.00
N GLN A 152 -7.84 -15.81 -4.47
CA GLN A 152 -8.72 -16.86 -4.96
C GLN A 152 -10.18 -16.39 -5.00
N ALA A 153 -10.88 -16.78 -6.07
CA ALA A 153 -12.34 -16.67 -6.12
C ALA A 153 -12.97 -17.71 -5.19
N THR A 154 -13.99 -17.32 -4.44
CA THR A 154 -14.67 -18.15 -3.45
C THR A 154 -16.13 -17.71 -3.30
N GLN A 155 -16.86 -18.37 -2.42
CA GLN A 155 -18.13 -17.90 -1.92
C GLN A 155 -18.05 -17.60 -0.43
N ILE A 156 -18.76 -16.56 0.01
CA ILE A 156 -19.02 -16.26 1.41
C ILE A 156 -20.54 -16.12 1.53
N ALA A 157 -21.15 -16.89 2.44
CA ALA A 157 -22.61 -16.94 2.57
C ALA A 157 -23.34 -17.33 1.27
N GLY A 158 -22.69 -18.06 0.35
CA GLY A 158 -23.25 -18.44 -0.95
C GLY A 158 -23.13 -17.39 -2.06
N ALA A 159 -22.68 -16.17 -1.73
CA ALA A 159 -22.46 -15.09 -2.68
C ALA A 159 -21.00 -15.03 -3.15
N GLY A 160 -20.78 -14.55 -4.37
CA GLY A 160 -19.47 -14.55 -5.03
C GLY A 160 -18.49 -13.54 -4.41
N ALA A 161 -17.25 -13.95 -4.16
CA ALA A 161 -16.21 -13.08 -3.64
C ALA A 161 -14.81 -13.46 -4.18
N TRP A 162 -13.86 -12.56 -4.02
CA TRP A 162 -12.43 -12.86 -4.09
C TRP A 162 -11.79 -12.54 -2.75
N VAL A 163 -10.94 -13.44 -2.25
CA VAL A 163 -10.15 -13.21 -1.05
C VAL A 163 -8.68 -13.19 -1.44
N ALA A 164 -7.94 -12.20 -0.98
CA ALA A 164 -6.52 -12.06 -1.24
C ALA A 164 -5.72 -11.88 0.05
N ARG A 165 -4.54 -12.50 0.16
CA ARG A 165 -3.58 -12.21 1.23
C ARG A 165 -2.95 -10.84 0.98
N THR A 166 -2.96 -9.95 1.97
CA THR A 166 -2.38 -8.61 1.84
C THR A 166 -1.38 -8.32 2.95
N LEU A 167 -0.74 -7.16 2.87
CA LEU A 167 0.17 -6.68 3.90
C LEU A 167 -0.59 -6.36 5.20
N PRO A 168 -0.08 -6.79 6.36
CA PRO A 168 -0.66 -6.48 7.67
C PRO A 168 -0.29 -5.08 8.16
N LEU A 169 -1.09 -4.52 9.07
CA LEU A 169 -0.86 -3.21 9.68
C LEU A 169 -0.35 -3.35 11.12
N GLY A 170 0.40 -2.36 11.60
CA GLY A 170 0.97 -2.37 12.95
C GLY A 170 1.95 -3.53 13.13
N ASP A 171 1.51 -4.58 13.83
CA ASP A 171 2.24 -5.84 13.94
C ASP A 171 2.30 -6.55 12.58
N THR A 172 3.51 -6.58 12.01
CA THR A 172 3.76 -7.17 10.69
C THR A 172 3.82 -8.70 10.68
N SER A 173 3.73 -9.35 11.85
CA SER A 173 3.67 -10.81 11.96
C SER A 173 2.25 -11.38 11.83
N SER A 174 1.23 -10.56 12.10
CA SER A 174 -0.17 -10.93 11.98
C SER A 174 -0.61 -11.11 10.51
N PRO A 175 -1.59 -11.98 10.20
CA PRO A 175 -2.12 -12.11 8.86
C PRO A 175 -3.09 -10.97 8.53
N ALA A 176 -3.22 -10.65 7.24
CA ALA A 176 -4.19 -9.69 6.74
C ALA A 176 -4.73 -10.11 5.38
N PHE A 177 -5.98 -9.76 5.12
CA PHE A 177 -6.68 -10.17 3.90
C PHE A 177 -7.52 -9.04 3.33
N THR A 178 -7.68 -9.05 2.01
CA THR A 178 -8.65 -8.21 1.30
C THR A 178 -9.76 -9.08 0.76
N ILE A 179 -11.00 -8.64 0.92
CA ILE A 179 -12.20 -9.24 0.35
C ILE A 179 -12.72 -8.28 -0.72
N PHE A 180 -12.91 -8.79 -1.93
CA PHE A 180 -13.58 -8.10 -3.01
C PHE A 180 -14.87 -8.82 -3.34
N ALA A 181 -15.92 -8.06 -3.64
CA ALA A 181 -17.16 -8.64 -4.16
C ALA A 181 -17.88 -7.62 -5.04
N LEU A 182 -18.76 -8.10 -5.91
CA LEU A 182 -19.70 -7.21 -6.58
C LEU A 182 -20.64 -6.60 -5.52
N GLN A 183 -21.13 -5.38 -5.74
CA GLN A 183 -22.06 -4.74 -4.80
C GLN A 183 -23.31 -5.59 -4.52
N ALA A 184 -23.81 -6.30 -5.53
CA ALA A 184 -24.97 -7.19 -5.38
C ALA A 184 -24.66 -8.36 -4.43
N ASP A 185 -23.51 -9.02 -4.60
CA ASP A 185 -23.05 -10.10 -3.72
C ASP A 185 -22.74 -9.60 -2.30
N TRP A 186 -22.27 -8.35 -2.19
CA TRP A 186 -21.87 -7.75 -0.93
C TRP A 186 -23.02 -7.69 0.09
N LEU A 187 -24.28 -7.54 -0.36
CA LEU A 187 -25.44 -7.52 0.52
C LEU A 187 -25.59 -8.80 1.35
N GLU A 188 -25.20 -9.95 0.79
CA GLU A 188 -25.22 -11.25 1.48
C GLU A 188 -23.95 -11.48 2.32
N ILE A 189 -22.85 -10.84 1.94
CA ILE A 189 -21.52 -11.00 2.57
C ILE A 189 -21.39 -10.11 3.82
N ALA A 190 -21.81 -8.85 3.73
CA ALA A 190 -21.60 -7.84 4.77
C ALA A 190 -22.08 -8.25 6.18
N PRO A 191 -23.24 -8.93 6.34
CA PRO A 191 -23.71 -9.37 7.65
C PRO A 191 -22.75 -10.33 8.36
N ARG A 192 -21.87 -11.03 7.62
CA ARG A 192 -20.87 -11.94 8.23
C ARG A 192 -19.76 -11.21 8.97
N PHE A 193 -19.69 -9.90 8.82
CA PHE A 193 -18.64 -9.05 9.37
C PHE A 193 -19.22 -7.89 10.20
N GLU A 194 -20.54 -7.85 10.44
CA GLU A 194 -21.20 -6.71 11.10
C GLU A 194 -20.77 -6.51 12.56
N ASP A 195 -20.54 -7.61 13.27
CA ASP A 195 -20.09 -7.62 14.66
C ASP A 195 -18.59 -7.34 14.81
N LEU A 196 -17.83 -7.25 13.71
CA LEU A 196 -16.40 -6.94 13.79
C LEU A 196 -16.20 -5.45 14.12
N PRO A 197 -15.30 -5.13 15.07
CA PRO A 197 -14.87 -3.75 15.27
C PRO A 197 -14.34 -3.18 13.95
N THR A 198 -14.71 -1.92 13.69
CA THR A 198 -14.33 -1.22 12.47
C THR A 198 -13.15 -0.31 12.76
N LEU A 199 -12.11 -0.44 11.97
CA LEU A 199 -10.96 0.44 12.01
C LEU A 199 -11.33 1.76 11.33
N ASP A 200 -11.28 2.86 12.07
CA ASP A 200 -11.43 4.18 11.49
C ASP A 200 -10.15 4.63 10.76
N GLU A 201 -10.28 5.70 9.96
CA GLU A 201 -9.17 6.21 9.16
C GLU A 201 -7.98 6.65 10.02
N ALA A 202 -8.21 7.31 11.16
CA ALA A 202 -7.14 7.80 12.02
C ALA A 202 -6.32 6.64 12.60
N THR A 203 -6.99 5.58 13.07
CA THR A 203 -6.35 4.37 13.59
C THR A 203 -5.64 3.59 12.48
N TYR A 204 -6.22 3.51 11.27
CA TYR A 204 -5.54 2.97 10.10
C TYR A 204 -4.25 3.71 9.79
N GLN A 205 -4.27 5.05 9.83
CA GLN A 205 -3.09 5.88 9.63
C GLN A 205 -2.02 5.63 10.70
N VAL A 206 -2.41 5.48 11.97
CA VAL A 206 -1.46 5.11 13.04
C VAL A 206 -0.81 3.76 12.72
N LEU A 207 -1.60 2.71 12.47
CA LEU A 207 -1.08 1.35 12.27
C LEU A 207 -0.22 1.22 11.00
N ARG A 208 -0.55 1.94 9.92
CA ARG A 208 0.29 1.93 8.70
C ARG A 208 1.61 2.68 8.92
N ILE A 209 1.62 3.75 9.73
CA ILE A 209 2.85 4.46 10.10
C ILE A 209 3.72 3.57 11.00
N GLU A 210 3.11 2.86 11.96
CA GLU A 210 3.83 1.87 12.77
C GLU A 210 4.50 0.81 11.91
N ALA A 211 3.79 0.26 10.92
CA ALA A 211 4.33 -0.71 9.98
C ALA A 211 5.30 -0.12 8.94
N GLY A 212 5.47 1.20 8.92
CA GLY A 212 6.36 1.88 7.99
C GLY A 212 5.86 1.94 6.55
N TYR A 213 4.54 1.81 6.33
CA TYR A 213 3.98 1.76 5.00
C TYR A 213 3.70 3.15 4.41
N PRO A 214 4.12 3.39 3.16
CA PRO A 214 3.88 4.65 2.47
C PRO A 214 2.42 4.78 2.02
N ALA A 215 1.89 6.01 2.03
CA ALA A 215 0.53 6.30 1.58
C ALA A 215 0.49 7.32 0.42
N TRP A 216 -0.58 7.27 -0.38
CA TRP A 216 -0.85 8.25 -1.44
C TRP A 216 -0.96 9.66 -0.90
N GLN A 217 -0.39 10.63 -1.61
CA GLN A 217 -0.26 12.05 -1.20
C GLN A 217 0.66 12.31 0.00
N HIS A 218 1.20 11.27 0.63
CA HIS A 218 2.24 11.39 1.64
C HIS A 218 3.60 10.96 1.04
N GLU A 219 3.94 9.69 1.18
CA GLU A 219 5.20 9.13 0.72
C GLU A 219 5.15 8.67 -0.76
N LEU A 220 3.95 8.45 -1.30
CA LEU A 220 3.72 8.12 -2.70
C LEU A 220 3.30 9.39 -3.45
N SER A 221 4.26 10.00 -4.14
CA SER A 221 4.06 11.20 -4.96
C SER A 221 5.10 11.29 -6.07
N LEU A 222 4.93 12.31 -6.93
CA LEU A 222 5.90 12.63 -7.97
C LEU A 222 7.22 13.22 -7.43
N ASP A 223 7.38 13.37 -6.11
CA ASP A 223 8.60 13.90 -5.48
C ASP A 223 9.59 12.79 -5.08
N TYR A 224 9.15 11.53 -5.14
CA TYR A 224 9.88 10.37 -4.62
C TYR A 224 10.04 9.28 -5.68
N ILE A 225 11.07 8.45 -5.49
CA ILE A 225 11.42 7.32 -6.37
C ILE A 225 11.23 6.03 -5.59
N PRO A 226 10.79 4.91 -6.22
CA PRO A 226 10.50 3.66 -5.52
C PRO A 226 11.55 3.17 -4.52
N LEU A 227 12.84 3.26 -4.90
CA LEU A 227 13.92 2.78 -4.04
C LEU A 227 14.14 3.65 -2.80
N GLU A 228 13.89 4.96 -2.90
CA GLU A 228 13.92 5.87 -1.75
C GLU A 228 12.74 5.56 -0.80
N THR A 229 11.63 5.04 -1.33
CA THR A 229 10.38 4.73 -0.60
C THR A 229 10.34 3.29 -0.08
N ARG A 230 11.46 2.55 -0.10
CA ARG A 230 11.56 1.13 0.29
C ARG A 230 10.64 0.19 -0.51
N LEU A 231 10.25 0.56 -1.73
CA LEU A 231 9.41 -0.25 -2.61
C LEU A 231 10.24 -1.21 -3.46
N ARG A 232 11.30 -1.79 -2.88
CA ARG A 232 12.22 -2.68 -3.62
C ARG A 232 11.53 -3.97 -4.06
N ASP A 233 10.58 -4.46 -3.26
CA ASP A 233 9.73 -5.63 -3.57
C ASP A 233 8.77 -5.37 -4.74
N ALA A 234 8.45 -4.10 -5.02
CA ALA A 234 7.61 -3.69 -6.14
C ALA A 234 8.43 -3.43 -7.43
N VAL A 235 9.73 -3.73 -7.43
CA VAL A 235 10.63 -3.53 -8.57
C VAL A 235 11.31 -4.85 -8.93
N SER A 236 11.22 -5.25 -10.19
CA SER A 236 12.05 -6.32 -10.72
C SER A 236 13.32 -5.73 -11.32
N PHE A 237 14.47 -6.19 -10.83
CA PHE A 237 15.79 -5.79 -11.34
C PHE A 237 16.28 -6.68 -12.48
N THR A 238 15.52 -7.73 -12.81
CA THR A 238 15.87 -8.73 -13.83
C THR A 238 14.96 -8.68 -15.06
N LYS A 239 13.86 -7.92 -15.02
CA LYS A 239 12.97 -7.74 -16.16
C LYS A 239 13.56 -6.80 -17.22
N GLY A 240 12.91 -6.78 -18.39
CA GLY A 240 13.25 -5.88 -19.50
C GLY A 240 12.83 -4.42 -19.25
N CYS A 241 12.89 -3.61 -20.32
CA CYS A 241 12.68 -2.18 -20.23
C CYS A 241 11.28 -1.78 -19.75
N TYR A 242 11.24 -0.75 -18.91
CA TYR A 242 10.02 -0.07 -18.47
C TYR A 242 10.30 1.42 -18.28
N ILE A 243 9.25 2.24 -18.19
CA ILE A 243 9.38 3.70 -18.02
C ILE A 243 10.13 4.00 -16.71
N GLY A 244 11.20 4.79 -16.76
CA GLY A 244 12.00 5.16 -15.60
C GLY A 244 13.08 4.14 -15.18
N GLN A 245 13.21 3.01 -15.88
CA GLN A 245 14.17 1.95 -15.53
C GLN A 245 15.62 2.44 -15.41
N GLU A 246 16.11 3.26 -16.34
CA GLU A 246 17.52 3.68 -16.36
C GLU A 246 17.96 4.32 -15.04
N ILE A 247 17.10 5.17 -14.46
CA ILE A 247 17.37 5.85 -13.19
C ILE A 247 17.37 4.84 -12.04
N ILE A 248 16.38 3.94 -11.99
CA ILE A 248 16.26 2.91 -10.95
C ILE A 248 17.48 1.96 -11.00
N ALA A 249 17.82 1.45 -12.18
CA ALA A 249 18.96 0.55 -12.38
C ALA A 249 20.31 1.24 -12.03
N ARG A 250 20.45 2.52 -12.38
CA ARG A 250 21.64 3.31 -12.01
C ARG A 250 21.76 3.52 -10.50
N MET A 251 20.64 3.77 -9.81
CA MET A 251 20.63 3.91 -8.35
C MET A 251 20.99 2.59 -7.67
N ASP A 252 20.43 1.49 -8.16
CA ASP A 252 20.67 0.16 -7.63
C ASP A 252 22.12 -0.30 -7.80
N SER A 253 22.66 -0.20 -9.01
CA SER A 253 24.05 -0.58 -9.31
C SER A 253 25.08 0.21 -8.53
N ARG A 254 24.79 1.48 -8.21
CA ARG A 254 25.70 2.35 -7.46
C ARG A 254 25.51 2.25 -5.95
N GLN A 255 24.45 1.59 -5.46
CA GLN A 255 24.08 1.55 -4.04
C GLN A 255 24.06 2.95 -3.39
N ARG A 256 23.59 3.96 -4.15
CA ARG A 256 23.58 5.37 -3.72
C ARG A 256 22.21 5.97 -3.95
N LEU A 257 21.43 6.05 -2.88
CA LEU A 257 20.18 6.80 -2.80
C LEU A 257 20.47 8.23 -2.31
N ALA A 258 19.74 9.22 -2.81
CA ALA A 258 19.87 10.59 -2.31
C ALA A 258 19.23 10.73 -0.92
N LYS A 259 18.04 10.15 -0.78
CA LYS A 259 17.24 10.10 0.45
C LYS A 259 16.63 8.72 0.64
N GLN A 260 16.22 8.42 1.86
CA GLN A 260 15.52 7.20 2.23
C GLN A 260 14.35 7.55 3.13
N LEU A 261 13.24 6.83 2.96
CA LEU A 261 12.11 6.87 3.87
C LEU A 261 12.51 6.17 5.17
N MET A 262 12.39 6.89 6.28
CA MET A 262 12.73 6.43 7.62
C MET A 262 11.54 6.64 8.57
N ARG A 263 11.55 5.89 9.69
CA ARG A 263 10.68 6.17 10.82
C ARG A 263 11.31 7.27 11.66
N LEU A 264 10.47 8.09 12.27
CA LEU A 264 10.86 9.14 13.20
C LEU A 264 10.08 8.98 14.50
N ARG A 265 10.76 9.13 15.63
CA ARG A 265 10.16 9.35 16.95
C ARG A 265 10.25 10.83 17.27
N LEU A 266 9.14 11.45 17.62
CA LEU A 266 9.09 12.88 17.91
C LEU A 266 8.72 13.11 19.38
N ASP A 267 9.22 14.20 19.96
CA ASP A 267 8.88 14.59 21.33
C ASP A 267 7.61 15.45 21.41
N THR A 268 7.31 16.24 20.37
CA THR A 268 6.16 17.16 20.31
C THR A 268 5.50 17.13 18.92
N PRO A 269 4.16 17.26 18.81
CA PRO A 269 3.48 17.34 17.52
C PRO A 269 3.96 18.50 16.66
N VAL A 270 4.09 18.24 15.36
CA VAL A 270 4.48 19.21 14.33
C VAL A 270 3.68 18.98 13.06
N GLU A 271 3.63 19.98 12.19
CA GLU A 271 2.93 19.87 10.91
C GLU A 271 3.67 18.95 9.92
N VAL A 272 2.90 18.17 9.16
CA VAL A 272 3.41 17.42 8.01
C VAL A 272 4.00 18.40 6.99
N GLY A 273 5.13 18.04 6.39
CA GLY A 273 5.88 18.89 5.47
C GLY A 273 6.97 19.72 6.16
N VAL A 274 7.07 19.69 7.49
CA VAL A 274 8.16 20.37 8.21
C VAL A 274 9.51 19.81 7.77
N LYS A 275 10.48 20.72 7.60
CA LYS A 275 11.86 20.38 7.24
C LYS A 275 12.57 19.78 8.44
N LEU A 276 13.23 18.65 8.20
CA LEU A 276 14.11 18.01 9.16
C LEU A 276 15.50 18.61 8.99
N GLN A 277 16.09 19.12 10.06
CA GLN A 277 17.35 19.87 10.01
C GLN A 277 18.41 19.28 10.95
N LEU A 278 19.66 19.37 10.52
CA LEU A 278 20.83 19.11 11.35
C LEU A 278 21.78 20.31 11.22
N ASP A 279 22.18 20.91 12.34
CA ASP A 279 22.99 22.12 12.39
C ASP A 279 22.45 23.27 11.50
N GLY A 280 21.12 23.44 11.49
CA GLY A 280 20.42 24.45 10.69
C GLY A 280 20.35 24.18 9.18
N LYS A 281 20.80 23.00 8.72
CA LYS A 281 20.73 22.59 7.30
C LYS A 281 19.64 21.56 7.09
N GLU A 282 18.87 21.70 6.00
CA GLU A 282 17.83 20.74 5.62
C GLU A 282 18.43 19.38 5.24
N GLN A 283 18.04 18.36 6.00
CA GLN A 283 18.37 16.95 5.79
C GLN A 283 17.18 16.10 5.37
N GLY A 284 15.97 16.63 5.37
CA GLY A 284 14.79 15.85 5.04
C GLY A 284 13.48 16.59 5.19
N THR A 285 12.40 15.83 5.11
CA THR A 285 11.03 16.34 5.29
C THR A 285 10.15 15.27 5.93
N LEU A 286 9.39 15.66 6.94
CA LEU A 286 8.36 14.81 7.57
C LEU A 286 7.16 14.68 6.62
N THR A 287 6.69 13.47 6.36
CA THR A 287 5.61 13.19 5.41
C THR A 287 4.35 12.63 6.07
N SER A 288 4.48 12.04 7.25
CA SER A 288 3.37 11.53 8.05
C SER A 288 3.67 11.65 9.54
N ILE A 289 2.63 11.83 10.37
CA ILE A 289 2.74 11.89 11.83
C ILE A 289 1.51 11.27 12.51
N ALA A 290 1.72 10.52 13.58
CA ALA A 290 0.69 9.86 14.35
C ALA A 290 1.06 9.74 15.83
N HIS A 291 0.04 9.76 16.70
CA HIS A 291 0.17 9.40 18.10
C HIS A 291 -0.27 7.94 18.30
N SER A 292 0.72 7.04 18.40
CA SER A 292 0.52 5.63 18.70
C SER A 292 0.33 5.40 20.21
N PRO A 293 -0.66 4.60 20.64
CA PRO A 293 -0.81 4.20 22.04
C PRO A 293 0.41 3.48 22.62
N GLU A 294 1.12 2.66 21.85
CA GLU A 294 2.29 1.90 22.33
C GLU A 294 3.61 2.63 22.08
N GLN A 295 3.71 3.33 20.94
CA GLN A 295 4.98 3.87 20.47
C GLN A 295 5.10 5.39 20.72
N GLY A 296 4.04 6.04 21.20
CA GLY A 296 4.00 7.49 21.37
C GLY A 296 3.92 8.22 20.03
N LEU A 297 4.47 9.44 19.98
CA LEU A 297 4.45 10.25 18.78
C LEU A 297 5.51 9.78 17.77
N ILE A 298 5.03 9.26 16.64
CA ILE A 298 5.84 8.70 15.57
C ILE A 298 5.49 9.35 14.23
N GLY A 299 6.38 9.19 13.25
CA GLY A 299 6.15 9.68 11.91
C GLY A 299 6.98 8.94 10.86
N LEU A 300 6.69 9.27 9.60
CA LEU A 300 7.52 8.89 8.46
C LEU A 300 8.11 10.14 7.85
N GLY A 301 9.33 10.05 7.35
CA GLY A 301 9.97 11.15 6.65
C GLY A 301 11.08 10.69 5.73
N TYR A 302 11.32 11.46 4.67
CA TYR A 302 12.48 11.23 3.82
C TYR A 302 13.69 11.98 4.37
N ILE A 303 14.79 11.27 4.55
CA ILE A 303 16.03 11.77 5.13
C ILE A 303 17.16 11.51 4.15
N ARG A 304 18.10 12.46 4.00
CA ARG A 304 19.31 12.24 3.21
C ARG A 304 20.05 11.00 3.69
N THR A 305 20.52 10.20 2.76
CA THR A 305 21.11 8.87 3.05
C THR A 305 22.24 8.91 4.06
N GLU A 306 23.05 9.98 4.08
CA GLU A 306 24.13 10.19 5.04
C GLU A 306 23.65 10.26 6.51
N HIS A 307 22.36 10.54 6.73
CA HIS A 307 21.72 10.68 8.05
C HIS A 307 20.53 9.72 8.24
N ALA A 308 20.28 8.84 7.26
CA ALA A 308 19.16 7.91 7.29
C ALA A 308 19.55 6.59 8.01
N HIS A 309 19.95 6.70 9.28
CA HIS A 309 20.28 5.55 10.12
C HIS A 309 19.83 5.80 11.57
N PRO A 310 19.54 4.74 12.34
CA PRO A 310 19.01 4.87 13.69
C PRO A 310 19.89 5.68 14.63
N GLY A 311 19.27 6.45 15.54
CA GLY A 311 19.93 7.25 16.57
C GLY A 311 20.37 8.65 16.12
N VAL A 312 20.20 9.00 14.85
CA VAL A 312 20.39 10.38 14.39
C VAL A 312 19.26 11.25 14.93
N SER A 313 19.58 12.36 15.58
CA SER A 313 18.59 13.35 16.04
C SER A 313 18.54 14.54 15.08
N LEU A 314 17.33 14.89 14.62
CA LEU A 314 17.06 15.99 13.71
C LEU A 314 16.10 16.99 14.36
N GLN A 315 16.25 18.27 14.04
CA GLN A 315 15.30 19.30 14.43
C GLN A 315 14.13 19.32 13.44
N ALA A 316 12.90 19.29 13.93
CA ALA A 316 11.67 19.41 13.16
C ALA A 316 10.86 20.60 13.70
N GLY A 317 11.07 21.80 13.17
CA GLY A 317 10.48 23.01 13.75
C GLY A 317 10.93 23.19 15.21
N THR A 318 10.01 23.15 16.17
CA THR A 318 10.31 23.21 17.61
C THR A 318 10.56 21.84 18.26
N ALA A 319 10.31 20.74 17.55
CA ALA A 319 10.44 19.38 18.05
C ALA A 319 11.80 18.76 17.72
N HIS A 320 12.20 17.76 18.51
CA HIS A 320 13.26 16.82 18.15
C HIS A 320 12.65 15.57 17.53
N ALA A 321 13.26 15.11 16.44
CA ALA A 321 12.89 13.90 15.72
C ALA A 321 14.09 12.95 15.66
N GLU A 322 14.01 11.84 16.37
CA GLU A 322 15.01 10.77 16.33
C GLU A 322 14.69 9.81 15.19
N VAL A 323 15.70 9.51 14.37
CA VAL A 323 15.61 8.55 13.28
C VAL A 323 15.61 7.14 13.87
N GLU A 324 14.64 6.34 13.46
CA GLU A 324 14.50 4.95 13.83
C GLU A 324 14.45 4.06 12.58
N GLU A 325 14.76 2.78 12.76
CA GLU A 325 14.57 1.78 11.72
C GLU A 325 13.08 1.52 11.50
N LEU A 326 12.64 1.39 10.25
CA LEU A 326 11.28 0.94 9.96
C LEU A 326 11.19 -0.58 10.15
N PRO A 327 10.08 -1.10 10.69
CA PRO A 327 9.87 -2.54 10.80
C PRO A 327 9.99 -3.27 9.45
N GLY A 328 10.48 -4.52 9.49
CA GLY A 328 10.67 -5.34 8.29
C GLY A 328 11.79 -4.87 7.36
N GLY A 329 12.83 -4.23 7.92
CA GLY A 329 14.13 -3.98 7.27
C GLY A 329 14.92 -5.25 7.03
#